data_AF-A0A183GHJ8-F1
#
_entry.id   AF-A0A183GHJ8-F1
#
_cell.length_a   1.000
_cell.length_b   1.000
_cell.length_c   1.000
_cell.angle_alpha   90.00
_cell.angle_beta   90.00
_cell.angle_gamma   90.00
#
_symmetry.space_group_name_H-M   'P 1'
#
loop_
_entity.id
_entity.type
_entity.pdbx_description
1 polymer ?
#
loop_
_entity_poly.entity_id
_entity_poly.type
_entity_poly.pdbx_seq_one_letter_code
_entity_poly.pdbx_strand_id
1 'polypeptide(L)'
;MSLSASQLVRAACGNRVCIRTMYRNPYIARFKDRSKVSDDFYKKTTGLTGLFVNEHPHRTLSVVYCRILKALEQIPPTAAYRKYTEAIVKQRLALVQSEDSIPALEEKIGMGQIEEVIEQAEYELDAARAIIESKAWEPLVEQAPKGQWDWPIA
;
A
#
# COMPACT_ATOMS: atom_id res chain seq x y z
N MET A 1 -3.83 -54.62 -1.45
CA MET A 1 -3.75 -53.18 -1.14
C MET A 1 -3.45 -52.44 -2.43
N SER A 2 -4.46 -51.85 -3.08
CA SER A 2 -4.27 -51.09 -4.31
C SER A 2 -3.75 -49.69 -3.96
N LEU A 3 -2.56 -49.35 -4.44
CA LEU A 3 -2.05 -47.99 -4.34
C LEU A 3 -2.89 -47.08 -5.24
N SER A 4 -3.19 -45.87 -4.77
CA SER A 4 -3.88 -44.84 -5.54
C SER A 4 -3.06 -44.52 -6.79
N ALA A 5 -3.70 -44.21 -7.93
CA ALA A 5 -3.04 -43.79 -9.16
C ALA A 5 -2.01 -42.66 -8.93
N SER A 6 -2.25 -41.81 -7.92
CA SER A 6 -1.33 -40.74 -7.51
C SER A 6 -0.02 -41.23 -6.87
N GLN A 7 -0.02 -42.39 -6.20
CA GLN A 7 1.15 -43.02 -5.59
C GLN A 7 2.01 -43.75 -6.64
N LEU A 8 1.37 -44.34 -7.66
CA LEU A 8 2.05 -45.00 -8.78
C LEU A 8 2.81 -44.01 -9.66
N VAL A 9 2.24 -42.85 -9.96
CA VAL A 9 2.90 -41.78 -10.76
C VAL A 9 4.11 -41.19 -10.02
N ARG A 10 4.05 -41.07 -8.69
CA ARG A 10 5.15 -40.56 -7.87
C ARG A 10 6.32 -41.55 -7.76
N ALA A 11 6.03 -42.85 -7.79
CA ALA A 11 7.04 -43.91 -7.80
C ALA A 11 7.79 -44.03 -9.15
N ALA A 12 7.12 -43.75 -10.27
CA ALA A 12 7.69 -43.91 -11.61
C ALA A 12 8.55 -42.73 -12.10
N CYS A 13 8.25 -41.49 -11.71
CA CYS A 13 8.90 -40.30 -12.29
C CYS A 13 9.90 -39.57 -11.36
N GLY A 14 10.22 -40.14 -10.19
CA GLY A 14 10.98 -39.44 -9.15
C GLY A 14 10.26 -38.16 -8.69
N ASN A 15 10.85 -37.43 -7.74
CA ASN A 15 10.27 -36.20 -7.16
C ASN A 15 9.98 -35.04 -8.15
N ARG A 16 10.08 -35.26 -9.48
CA ARG A 16 9.95 -34.25 -10.53
C ARG A 16 8.57 -34.12 -11.16
N VAL A 17 7.59 -34.94 -10.81
CA VAL A 17 6.19 -34.65 -11.18
C VAL A 17 5.53 -33.92 -10.03
N CYS A 18 5.67 -32.59 -10.02
CA CYS A 18 4.82 -31.76 -9.18
C CYS A 18 3.40 -31.87 -9.71
N ILE A 19 2.63 -32.83 -9.17
CA ILE A 19 1.19 -32.94 -9.44
C ILE A 19 0.57 -31.63 -8.96
N ARG A 20 0.34 -30.68 -9.87
CA ARG A 20 -0.42 -29.45 -9.63
C ARG A 20 -1.90 -29.83 -9.56
N THR A 21 -2.34 -30.44 -8.47
CA THR A 21 -3.77 -30.55 -8.18
C THR A 21 -4.36 -29.14 -8.10
N MET A 22 -5.58 -28.90 -8.62
CA MET A 22 -6.25 -27.58 -8.51
C MET A 22 -6.23 -27.02 -7.07
N TYR A 23 -6.24 -27.89 -6.06
CA TYR A 23 -6.20 -27.57 -4.63
C TYR A 23 -4.82 -27.18 -4.08
N ARG A 24 -3.75 -27.25 -4.88
CA ARG A 24 -2.37 -26.86 -4.51
C ARG A 24 -1.96 -25.60 -5.27
N ASN A 25 -2.79 -24.56 -5.17
CA ASN A 25 -2.52 -23.27 -5.78
C ASN A 25 -1.58 -22.42 -4.87
N PRO A 26 -0.38 -22.03 -5.33
CA PRO A 26 0.55 -21.24 -4.53
C PRO A 26 -0.01 -19.86 -4.14
N TYR A 27 -0.92 -19.28 -4.94
CA TYR A 27 -1.56 -18.00 -4.61
C TYR A 27 -2.44 -18.13 -3.36
N ILE A 28 -3.23 -19.21 -3.27
CA ILE A 28 -4.10 -19.46 -2.11
C ILE A 28 -3.27 -19.67 -0.85
N ALA A 29 -2.15 -20.39 -0.94
CA ALA A 29 -1.24 -20.58 0.19
C ALA A 29 -0.69 -19.24 0.71
N ARG A 30 -0.17 -18.39 -0.19
CA ARG A 30 0.35 -17.06 0.16
C ARG A 30 -0.72 -16.16 0.79
N PHE A 31 -1.96 -16.20 0.31
CA PHE A 31 -3.05 -15.43 0.89
C PHE A 31 -3.43 -15.94 2.28
N LYS A 32 -3.53 -17.26 2.46
CA LYS A 32 -3.78 -17.87 3.77
C LYS A 32 -2.68 -17.59 4.77
N ASP A 33 -1.44 -17.46 4.32
CA ASP A 33 -0.32 -17.12 5.19
C ASP A 33 -0.36 -15.64 5.62
N ARG A 34 -0.69 -14.73 4.69
CA ARG A 34 -0.84 -13.29 5.00
C ARG A 34 -2.08 -12.94 5.82
N SER A 35 -3.11 -13.77 5.78
CA SER A 35 -4.32 -13.56 6.59
C SER A 35 -4.17 -14.03 8.04
N LYS A 36 -3.05 -14.67 8.40
CA LYS A 36 -2.81 -15.11 9.78
C LYS A 36 -2.48 -13.89 10.63
N VAL A 37 -3.27 -13.69 11.66
CA VAL A 37 -3.09 -12.69 12.71
C VAL A 37 -2.95 -13.46 14.02
N SER A 38 -2.14 -12.95 14.93
CA SER A 38 -1.99 -13.49 16.29
C SER A 38 -3.34 -13.57 17.02
N ASP A 39 -3.51 -14.62 17.79
CA ASP A 39 -4.76 -14.89 18.52
C ASP A 39 -5.05 -13.81 19.59
N ASP A 40 -4.03 -13.12 20.07
CA ASP A 40 -4.15 -12.06 21.07
C ASP A 40 -4.51 -10.68 20.47
N PHE A 41 -4.33 -10.48 19.15
CA PHE A 41 -4.63 -9.20 18.52
C PHE A 41 -6.14 -8.96 18.40
N TYR A 42 -6.58 -7.74 18.74
CA TYR A 42 -8.00 -7.39 18.85
C TYR A 42 -8.76 -7.41 17.52
N LYS A 43 -8.08 -7.14 16.39
CA LYS A 43 -8.70 -7.10 15.06
C LYS A 43 -8.39 -8.40 14.30
N LYS A 44 -9.41 -9.21 13.99
CA LYS A 44 -9.23 -10.48 13.26
C LYS A 44 -9.22 -10.31 11.75
N THR A 45 -10.05 -9.40 11.23
CA THR A 45 -10.15 -9.10 9.81
C THR A 45 -10.47 -7.61 9.62
N THR A 46 -10.16 -7.07 8.44
CA THR A 46 -10.55 -5.72 8.01
C THR A 46 -11.95 -5.69 7.37
N GLY A 47 -12.49 -6.85 7.00
CA GLY A 47 -13.73 -6.96 6.21
C GLY A 47 -13.59 -6.59 4.73
N LEU A 48 -12.40 -6.14 4.30
CA LEU A 48 -12.11 -5.77 2.92
C LEU A 48 -11.30 -6.86 2.22
N THR A 49 -11.67 -7.19 0.98
CA THR A 49 -10.99 -8.24 0.22
C THR A 49 -9.64 -7.74 -0.26
N GLY A 50 -8.57 -8.47 0.07
CA GLY A 50 -7.21 -8.13 -0.35
C GLY A 50 -6.45 -7.20 0.60
N LEU A 51 -7.12 -6.61 1.59
CA LEU A 51 -6.52 -5.79 2.64
C LEU A 51 -6.36 -6.62 3.93
N PHE A 52 -5.14 -7.02 4.25
CA PHE A 52 -4.85 -7.84 5.43
C PHE A 52 -4.58 -6.95 6.65
N VAL A 53 -4.95 -7.43 7.83
CA VAL A 53 -4.71 -6.74 9.10
C VAL A 53 -3.22 -6.57 9.33
N ASN A 54 -2.81 -5.39 9.79
CA ASN A 54 -1.45 -5.12 10.21
C ASN A 54 -1.36 -5.09 11.74
N GLU A 55 -0.55 -5.96 12.34
CA GLU A 55 -0.38 -6.04 13.79
C GLU A 55 0.40 -4.85 14.39
N HIS A 56 1.23 -4.19 13.58
CA HIS A 56 2.10 -3.11 14.01
C HIS A 56 1.94 -1.87 13.12
N PRO A 57 0.75 -1.24 13.11
CA PRO A 57 0.45 -0.12 12.21
C PRO A 57 1.28 1.13 12.53
N HIS A 58 1.50 1.47 13.82
CA HIS A 58 2.29 2.64 14.22
C HIS A 58 3.73 2.60 13.68
N ARG A 59 4.39 1.43 13.78
CA ARG A 59 5.74 1.23 13.25
C ARG A 59 5.74 1.34 11.72
N THR A 60 4.78 0.69 11.07
CA THR A 60 4.67 0.70 9.61
C THR A 60 4.46 2.12 9.08
N LEU A 61 3.48 2.85 9.62
CA LEU A 61 3.19 4.24 9.26
C LEU A 61 4.38 5.16 9.51
N SER A 62 5.03 5.04 10.67
CA SER A 62 6.20 5.86 11.00
C SER A 62 7.32 5.67 9.97
N VAL A 63 7.57 4.42 9.55
CA VAL A 63 8.58 4.11 8.52
C VAL A 63 8.19 4.72 7.17
N VAL A 64 6.94 4.55 6.74
CA VAL A 64 6.47 5.07 5.44
C VAL A 64 6.51 6.60 5.42
N TYR A 65 5.98 7.28 6.45
CA TYR A 65 6.03 8.74 6.54
C TYR A 65 7.46 9.28 6.61
N CYS A 66 8.37 8.65 7.36
CA CYS A 66 9.78 9.03 7.36
C CYS A 66 10.41 8.89 5.95
N ARG A 67 10.03 7.86 5.20
CA ARG A 67 10.51 7.67 3.81
C ARG A 67 9.94 8.73 2.87
N ILE A 68 8.68 9.11 3.03
CA ILE A 68 8.06 10.20 2.25
C ILE A 68 8.80 11.51 2.52
N LEU A 69 9.02 11.88 3.78
CA LEU A 69 9.75 13.11 4.13
C LEU A 69 11.15 13.15 3.49
N LYS A 70 11.89 12.03 3.52
CA LYS A 70 13.19 11.91 2.83
C LYS A 70 13.09 12.03 1.30
N ALA A 71 12.00 11.56 0.69
CA ALA A 71 11.79 11.74 -0.75
C ALA A 71 11.50 13.22 -1.07
N LEU A 72 10.64 13.87 -0.27
CA LEU A 72 10.27 15.28 -0.45
C LEU A 72 11.47 16.24 -0.29
N GLU A 73 12.51 15.87 0.45
CA GLU A 73 13.75 16.66 0.55
C GLU A 73 14.43 16.94 -0.81
N GLN A 74 14.23 16.05 -1.80
CA GLN A 74 14.79 16.20 -3.15
C GLN A 74 14.05 17.24 -4.01
N ILE A 75 12.82 17.60 -3.64
CA ILE A 75 11.98 18.56 -4.36
C ILE A 75 12.29 19.97 -3.84
N PRO A 76 12.32 21.04 -4.65
CA PRO A 76 12.53 22.40 -4.15
C PRO A 76 11.47 22.83 -3.10
N PRO A 77 11.83 23.58 -2.05
CA PRO A 77 10.87 24.04 -1.00
C PRO A 77 9.82 25.02 -1.52
N THR A 78 10.06 25.63 -2.69
CA THR A 78 9.10 26.51 -3.38
C THR A 78 7.97 25.73 -4.07
N ALA A 79 8.15 24.43 -4.32
CA ALA A 79 7.15 23.62 -4.97
C ALA A 79 5.89 23.48 -4.11
N ALA A 80 4.73 23.79 -4.69
CA ALA A 80 3.45 23.69 -3.99
C ALA A 80 3.21 22.28 -3.43
N TYR A 81 3.50 21.24 -4.23
CA TYR A 81 3.36 19.85 -3.82
C TYR A 81 4.11 19.57 -2.52
N ARG A 82 5.42 19.86 -2.47
CA ARG A 82 6.25 19.65 -1.27
C ARG A 82 5.68 20.35 -0.04
N LYS A 83 5.28 21.63 -0.18
CA LYS A 83 4.75 22.42 0.94
C LYS A 83 3.52 21.77 1.58
N TYR A 84 2.56 21.35 0.76
CA TYR A 84 1.31 20.79 1.27
C TYR A 84 1.46 19.35 1.75
N THR A 85 2.21 18.51 1.02
CA THR A 85 2.43 17.12 1.43
C THR A 85 3.25 17.02 2.70
N GLU A 86 4.29 17.84 2.88
CA GLU A 86 5.03 17.89 4.13
C GLU A 86 4.13 18.27 5.32
N ALA A 87 3.24 19.24 5.14
CA ALA A 87 2.32 19.66 6.21
C ALA A 87 1.39 18.51 6.62
N ILE A 88 0.79 17.82 5.65
CA ILE A 88 -0.11 16.68 5.89
C ILE A 88 0.65 15.54 6.55
N VAL A 89 1.82 15.16 6.03
CA VAL A 89 2.62 14.05 6.54
C VAL A 89 3.12 14.34 7.95
N LYS A 90 3.58 15.57 8.24
CA LYS A 90 4.01 15.97 9.60
C LYS A 90 2.85 15.94 10.58
N GLN A 91 1.67 16.42 10.19
CA GLN A 91 0.46 16.36 11.03
C GLN A 91 0.09 14.90 11.33
N ARG A 92 0.03 14.03 10.31
CA ARG A 92 -0.29 12.61 10.49
C ARG A 92 0.74 11.88 11.34
N LEU A 93 2.03 12.14 11.11
CA LEU A 93 3.12 11.57 11.89
C LEU A 93 3.03 12.00 13.37
N ALA A 94 2.68 13.26 13.66
CA ALA A 94 2.46 13.72 15.01
C ALA A 94 1.28 12.97 15.69
N LEU A 95 0.19 12.73 14.96
CA LEU A 95 -0.93 11.93 15.48
C LEU A 95 -0.53 10.49 15.79
N VAL A 96 0.22 9.84 14.89
CA VAL A 96 0.74 8.47 15.07
C VAL A 96 1.67 8.35 16.28
N GLN A 97 2.38 9.41 16.63
CA GLN A 97 3.26 9.47 17.80
C GLN A 97 2.53 9.83 19.09
N SER A 98 1.44 10.59 19.01
CA SER A 98 0.69 11.04 20.18
C SER A 98 -0.28 9.99 20.73
N GLU A 99 -0.81 9.13 19.85
CA GLU A 99 -1.79 8.13 20.23
C GLU A 99 -1.19 6.73 20.17
N ASP A 100 -1.32 5.99 21.27
CA ASP A 100 -0.88 4.59 21.37
C ASP A 100 -1.99 3.62 20.93
N SER A 101 -3.25 4.04 21.00
CA SER A 101 -4.39 3.19 20.68
C SER A 101 -4.81 3.34 19.22
N ILE A 102 -4.84 2.20 18.51
CA ILE A 102 -5.21 2.14 17.09
C ILE A 102 -6.63 2.68 16.82
N PRO A 103 -7.70 2.33 17.57
CA PRO A 103 -9.04 2.84 17.27
C PRO A 103 -9.18 4.35 17.47
N ALA A 104 -8.52 4.93 18.49
CA ALA A 104 -8.53 6.39 18.66
C ALA A 104 -7.74 7.09 17.55
N LEU A 105 -6.64 6.47 17.08
CA LEU A 105 -5.89 6.97 15.94
C LEU A 105 -6.73 6.99 14.65
N GLU A 106 -7.51 5.93 14.40
CA GLU A 106 -8.43 5.86 13.25
C GLU A 106 -9.47 6.99 13.29
N GLU A 107 -10.09 7.23 14.45
CA GLU A 107 -11.07 8.31 14.64
C GLU A 107 -10.47 9.70 14.42
N LYS A 108 -9.25 9.95 14.95
CA LYS A 108 -8.58 11.24 14.79
C LYS A 108 -8.14 11.52 13.36
N ILE A 109 -7.73 10.49 12.60
CA ILE A 109 -7.35 10.66 11.20
C ILE A 109 -8.60 10.79 10.32
N GLY A 110 -9.68 10.05 10.63
CA GLY A 110 -10.97 10.16 9.94
C GLY A 110 -10.95 9.69 8.48
N MET A 111 -10.05 8.76 8.12
CA MET A 111 -9.84 8.29 6.74
C MET A 111 -10.04 6.77 6.58
N GLY A 112 -11.00 6.20 7.31
CA GLY A 112 -11.28 4.76 7.28
C GLY A 112 -10.40 3.98 8.26
N GLN A 113 -10.07 2.73 7.89
CA GLN A 113 -9.26 1.84 8.72
C GLN A 113 -7.77 2.16 8.60
N ILE A 114 -7.00 1.79 9.63
CA ILE A 114 -5.56 2.09 9.67
C ILE A 114 -4.78 1.45 8.51
N GLU A 115 -5.21 0.29 8.03
CA GLU A 115 -4.59 -0.39 6.90
C GLU A 115 -4.79 0.36 5.57
N GLU A 116 -5.95 1.00 5.38
CA GLU A 116 -6.20 1.87 4.20
C GLU A 116 -5.30 3.11 4.24
N VAL A 117 -5.07 3.66 5.44
CA VAL A 117 -4.16 4.79 5.64
C VAL A 117 -2.70 4.39 5.34
N ILE A 118 -2.30 3.17 5.69
CA ILE A 118 -0.97 2.63 5.32
C ILE A 118 -0.85 2.54 3.79
N GLU A 119 -1.84 1.96 3.12
CA GLU A 119 -1.83 1.83 1.66
C GLU A 119 -1.79 3.21 0.97
N GLN A 120 -2.58 4.17 1.47
CA GLN A 120 -2.53 5.56 1.00
C GLN A 120 -1.12 6.16 1.15
N ALA A 121 -0.45 5.92 2.28
CA ALA A 121 0.90 6.42 2.50
C ALA A 121 1.92 5.75 1.56
N GLU A 122 1.76 4.47 1.23
CA GLU A 122 2.59 3.80 0.24
C GLU A 122 2.38 4.38 -1.17
N TYR A 123 1.13 4.63 -1.57
CA TYR A 123 0.83 5.30 -2.83
C TYR A 123 1.39 6.73 -2.89
N GLU A 124 1.32 7.47 -1.78
CA GLU A 124 1.91 8.81 -1.71
C GLU A 124 3.44 8.77 -1.87
N LEU A 125 4.09 7.74 -1.35
CA LEU A 125 5.53 7.55 -1.51
C LEU A 125 5.90 7.31 -2.99
N ASP A 126 5.12 6.48 -3.69
CA ASP A 126 5.35 6.22 -5.11
C ASP A 126 4.98 7.44 -5.98
N ALA A 127 3.93 8.18 -5.60
CA ALA A 127 3.59 9.46 -6.23
C ALA A 127 4.72 10.49 -6.06
N ALA A 128 5.31 10.60 -4.87
CA ALA A 128 6.44 11.49 -4.62
C ALA A 128 7.64 11.13 -5.52
N ARG A 129 7.93 9.85 -5.72
CA ARG A 129 8.97 9.38 -6.65
C ARG A 129 8.67 9.75 -8.10
N ALA A 130 7.43 9.55 -8.54
CA ALA A 130 7.00 9.91 -9.89
C ALA A 130 7.05 11.44 -10.12
N ILE A 131 6.76 12.24 -9.10
CA ILE A 131 6.87 13.70 -9.16
C ILE A 131 8.34 14.14 -9.27
N ILE A 132 9.25 13.46 -8.58
CA ILE A 132 10.70 13.71 -8.71
C ILE A 132 11.17 13.42 -10.14
N GLU A 133 10.71 12.31 -10.74
CA GLU A 133 11.05 11.93 -12.11
C GLU A 133 10.49 12.91 -13.15
N SER A 134 9.22 13.28 -13.01
CA SER A 134 8.53 14.18 -13.95
C SER A 134 8.84 15.67 -13.75
N LYS A 135 9.44 16.06 -12.62
CA LYS A 135 9.72 17.45 -12.24
C LYS A 135 8.52 18.38 -12.41
N ALA A 136 7.34 17.91 -11.97
CA ALA A 136 6.06 18.59 -12.16
C ALA A 136 5.94 20.00 -11.52
N TRP A 137 6.95 20.46 -10.79
CA TRP A 137 7.04 21.82 -10.24
C TRP A 137 7.59 22.85 -11.24
N GLU A 138 8.10 22.42 -12.39
CA GLU A 138 8.52 23.32 -13.46
C GLU A 138 7.31 24.00 -14.11
N PRO A 139 7.49 25.21 -14.69
CA PRO A 139 6.43 25.88 -15.43
C PRO A 139 5.89 25.03 -16.59
N LEU A 140 4.68 25.34 -17.01
CA LEU A 140 4.03 24.65 -18.12
C LEU A 140 4.92 24.66 -19.39
N VAL A 141 5.14 23.47 -19.96
CA VAL A 141 6.00 23.30 -21.15
C VAL A 141 5.45 24.05 -22.37
N GLU A 142 4.14 24.02 -22.58
CA GLU A 142 3.48 24.69 -23.69
C GLU A 142 2.15 25.32 -23.25
N GLN A 143 1.92 26.58 -23.63
CA GLN A 143 0.64 27.24 -23.40
C GLN A 143 -0.45 26.61 -24.27
N ALA A 144 -1.67 26.57 -23.76
CA ALA A 144 -2.78 26.05 -24.53
C ALA A 144 -3.00 26.86 -25.83
N PRO A 145 -3.29 26.20 -26.96
CA PRO A 145 -3.71 26.89 -28.18
C PRO A 145 -4.94 27.76 -27.93
N LYS A 146 -5.04 28.89 -28.64
CA LYS A 146 -6.23 29.75 -28.58
C LYS A 146 -7.46 28.93 -29.02
N GLY A 147 -8.53 28.94 -28.23
CA GLY A 147 -9.74 28.16 -28.49
C GLY A 147 -9.76 26.73 -27.94
N GLN A 148 -8.65 26.20 -27.41
CA GLN A 148 -8.58 24.81 -26.92
C GLN A 148 -9.55 24.52 -25.76
N TRP A 149 -9.74 25.49 -24.86
CA TRP A 149 -10.57 25.36 -23.66
C TRP A 149 -11.88 26.17 -23.74
N ASP A 150 -12.19 26.73 -24.91
CA ASP A 150 -13.43 27.46 -25.12
C ASP A 150 -14.56 26.45 -25.34
N TRP A 151 -15.55 26.48 -24.44
CA TRP A 151 -16.73 25.63 -24.53
C TRP A 151 -17.99 26.44 -24.19
N PRO A 152 -19.05 26.42 -25.01
CA PRO A 152 -19.25 25.63 -26.25
C PRO A 152 -18.48 26.16 -27.47
N ILE A 153 -18.35 25.31 -28.50
CA ILE A 153 -17.80 25.67 -29.81
C ILE A 153 -18.79 26.62 -30.49
N ALA A 154 -18.48 27.92 -30.52
CA ALA A 154 -19.28 28.95 -31.19
C ALA A 154 -18.67 29.34 -32.54
#